data_AF-A0A7X2PJX1-F1
#
_entry.id   AF-A0A7X2PJX1-F1
#
_cell.length_a   1.000
_cell.length_b   1.000
_cell.length_c   1.000
_cell.angle_alpha   90.00
_cell.angle_beta   90.00
_cell.angle_gamma   90.00
#
_symmetry.space_group_name_H-M   'P 1'
#
loop_
_entity.id
_entity.type
_entity.pdbx_description
1 polymer ?
#
loop_
_entity_poly.entity_id
_entity_poly.type
_entity_poly.pdbx_seq_one_letter_code
_entity_poly.pdbx_strand_id
1 'polypeptide(L)'
;MTIQFDDTNLLAGMVGEKHGLAAEELQRESAFAIEALRGFQRSCEEGKYGFPHLPFDQATIKSIRAYAAGLDGSYDTVCLVGIGGSALGAWALDCGMRGPHPVQGKFTAAHPRLVILDNVDPAFTASSLASMNPKKTVVVVVAKSGSTAETIATFLIVREWLAQALGKKHTTRIAVVTSPGPGDLGALAEREKY
;
A
#
# COMPACT_ATOMS: atom_id res chain seq x y z
N MET A 1 19.49 10.62 8.98
CA MET A 1 20.04 9.26 9.19
C MET A 1 20.07 8.60 7.82
N THR A 2 21.23 8.11 7.38
CA THR A 2 21.37 7.35 6.14
C THR A 2 21.21 5.86 6.45
N ILE A 3 20.61 5.10 5.53
CA ILE A 3 20.63 3.63 5.64
C ILE A 3 22.08 3.20 5.46
N GLN A 4 22.60 2.42 6.41
CA GLN A 4 23.94 1.84 6.34
C GLN A 4 23.81 0.38 5.93
N PHE A 5 24.62 -0.04 4.96
CA PHE A 5 24.77 -1.43 4.57
C PHE A 5 26.09 -1.94 5.12
N ASP A 6 26.04 -3.01 5.91
CA ASP A 6 27.19 -3.69 6.48
C ASP A 6 27.19 -5.13 5.97
N ASP A 7 28.13 -5.43 5.08
CA ASP A 7 28.31 -6.73 4.44
C ASP A 7 29.29 -7.64 5.19
N THR A 8 29.82 -7.21 6.34
CA THR A 8 30.85 -7.93 7.10
C THR A 8 30.48 -9.41 7.33
N ASN A 9 29.22 -9.68 7.66
CA ASN A 9 28.72 -11.04 7.93
C ASN A 9 28.42 -11.87 6.67
N LEU A 10 28.69 -11.35 5.47
CA LEU A 10 28.65 -12.08 4.20
C LEU A 10 30.05 -12.54 3.76
N LEU A 11 31.11 -11.92 4.28
CA LEU A 11 32.47 -12.10 3.80
C LEU A 11 33.17 -13.34 4.39
N ALA A 12 34.09 -13.93 3.61
CA ALA A 12 34.91 -15.07 4.00
C ALA A 12 35.68 -14.84 5.31
N GLY A 13 36.13 -13.61 5.58
CA GLY A 13 36.82 -13.25 6.82
C GLY A 13 35.98 -13.46 8.09
N MET A 14 34.65 -13.46 7.99
CA MET A 14 33.74 -13.69 9.12
C MET A 14 33.09 -15.08 9.11
N VAL A 15 32.68 -15.56 7.93
CA VAL A 15 31.91 -16.82 7.78
C VAL A 15 32.83 -18.03 7.54
N GLY A 16 34.08 -17.79 7.16
CA GLY A 16 35.09 -18.79 6.79
C GLY A 16 35.17 -19.00 5.27
N GLU A 17 36.37 -19.27 4.78
CA GLU A 17 36.74 -19.38 3.34
C GLU A 17 35.84 -20.31 2.51
N LYS A 18 35.26 -21.34 3.13
CA LYS A 18 34.41 -22.32 2.44
C LYS A 18 33.00 -21.79 2.14
N HIS A 19 32.51 -20.82 2.91
CA HIS A 19 31.09 -20.46 2.94
C HIS A 19 30.82 -18.95 2.83
N GLY A 20 31.80 -18.10 3.11
CA GLY A 20 31.69 -16.65 2.90
C GLY A 20 32.17 -16.22 1.52
N LEU A 21 31.79 -15.01 1.12
CA LEU A 21 32.19 -14.41 -0.14
C LEU A 21 33.63 -13.91 -0.06
N ALA A 22 34.49 -14.33 -1.00
CA ALA A 22 35.84 -13.79 -1.13
C ALA A 22 35.84 -12.45 -1.89
N ALA A 23 36.82 -11.59 -1.60
CA ALA A 23 36.92 -10.27 -2.23
C ALA A 23 37.09 -10.37 -3.76
N GLU A 24 37.81 -11.39 -4.22
CA GLU A 24 38.06 -11.68 -5.63
C GLU A 24 36.77 -12.09 -6.36
N GLU A 25 35.84 -12.75 -5.67
CA GLU A 25 34.54 -13.11 -6.24
C GLU A 25 33.67 -11.87 -6.45
N LEU A 26 33.60 -10.99 -5.45
CA LEU A 26 32.91 -9.71 -5.57
C LEU A 26 33.51 -8.85 -6.69
N GLN A 27 34.84 -8.79 -6.78
CA GLN A 27 35.53 -8.03 -7.81
C GLN A 27 35.25 -8.56 -9.22
N ARG A 28 35.21 -9.89 -9.38
CA ARG A 28 34.90 -10.55 -10.66
C ARG A 28 33.51 -10.20 -11.18
N GLU A 29 32.51 -10.18 -10.30
CA GLU A 29 31.11 -9.89 -10.68
C GLU A 29 30.80 -8.38 -10.76
N SER A 30 31.70 -7.52 -10.27
CA SER A 30 31.47 -6.07 -10.18
C SER A 30 31.14 -5.43 -11.54
N ALA A 31 31.83 -5.84 -12.61
CA ALA A 31 31.57 -5.31 -13.95
C ALA A 31 30.14 -5.61 -14.42
N PHE A 32 29.69 -6.84 -14.21
CA PHE A 32 28.34 -7.27 -14.55
C PHE A 32 27.28 -6.56 -13.70
N ALA A 33 27.49 -6.43 -12.39
CA ALA A 33 26.57 -5.72 -11.50
C ALA A 33 26.41 -4.23 -11.88
N ILE A 34 27.50 -3.56 -12.25
CA ILE A 34 27.48 -2.16 -12.73
C ILE A 34 26.71 -2.06 -14.05
N GLU A 35 26.89 -3.00 -14.97
CA GLU A 35 26.14 -3.03 -16.22
C GLU A 35 24.64 -3.25 -15.98
N ALA A 36 24.27 -4.19 -15.10
CA ALA A 36 22.88 -4.42 -14.71
C ALA A 36 22.24 -3.18 -14.10
N LEU A 37 22.95 -2.47 -13.21
CA LEU A 37 22.49 -1.22 -12.63
C LEU A 37 22.25 -0.14 -13.70
N ARG A 38 23.18 0.03 -14.65
CA ARG A 38 23.02 0.97 -15.77
C ARG A 38 21.84 0.58 -16.66
N GLY A 39 21.63 -0.70 -16.91
CA GLY A 39 20.47 -1.21 -17.66
C GLY A 39 19.15 -0.90 -16.97
N PHE A 40 19.10 -1.08 -15.65
CA PHE A 40 17.94 -0.71 -14.83
C PHE A 40 17.68 0.80 -14.85
N GLN A 41 18.72 1.62 -14.67
CA GLN A 41 18.62 3.08 -14.73
C GLN A 41 18.06 3.57 -16.07
N ARG A 42 18.60 3.06 -17.19
CA ARG A 42 18.04 3.35 -18.53
C ARG A 42 16.57 2.96 -18.65
N SER A 43 16.19 1.78 -18.15
CA SER A 43 14.78 1.35 -18.15
C SER A 43 13.87 2.29 -17.34
N CYS A 44 14.39 2.93 -16.29
CA CYS A 44 13.64 3.92 -15.51
C CYS A 44 13.52 5.24 -16.27
N GLU A 45 14.62 5.73 -16.84
CA GLU A 45 14.67 6.96 -17.64
C GLU A 45 13.78 6.88 -18.90
N GLU A 46 13.70 5.71 -19.51
CA GLU A 46 12.81 5.42 -20.65
C GLU A 46 11.33 5.22 -20.23
N GLY A 47 11.04 5.27 -18.92
CA GLY A 47 9.67 5.16 -18.40
C GLY A 47 9.12 3.73 -18.33
N LYS A 48 9.93 2.70 -18.58
CA LYS A 48 9.52 1.29 -18.46
C LYS A 48 9.23 0.91 -17.01
N TYR A 49 10.00 1.45 -16.06
CA TYR A 49 9.78 1.28 -14.63
C TYR A 49 9.63 2.63 -13.93
N GLY A 50 8.43 2.91 -13.40
CA GLY A 50 8.14 4.20 -12.75
C GLY A 50 8.42 4.25 -11.24
N PHE A 51 8.59 3.10 -10.57
CA PHE A 51 8.59 3.07 -9.11
C PHE A 51 9.72 3.87 -8.42
N PRO A 52 10.94 4.02 -8.98
CA PRO A 52 11.97 4.85 -8.34
C PRO A 52 11.63 6.34 -8.29
N HIS A 53 10.72 6.81 -9.15
CA HIS A 53 10.31 8.21 -9.20
C HIS A 53 9.14 8.54 -8.26
N LEU A 54 8.43 7.54 -7.73
CA LEU A 54 7.23 7.72 -6.90
C LEU A 54 7.44 8.62 -5.67
N PRO A 55 8.54 8.52 -4.90
CA PRO A 55 8.76 9.40 -3.75
C PRO A 55 8.88 10.89 -4.11
N PHE A 56 9.11 11.19 -5.40
CA PHE A 56 9.33 12.53 -5.90
C PHE A 56 8.15 13.08 -6.72
N ASP A 57 7.07 12.32 -6.88
CA ASP A 57 5.85 12.76 -7.55
C ASP A 57 5.06 13.74 -6.68
N GLN A 58 5.49 15.00 -6.70
CA GLN A 58 4.87 16.08 -5.92
C GLN A 58 3.41 16.33 -6.30
N ALA A 59 3.02 16.06 -7.56
CA ALA A 59 1.66 16.25 -8.02
C ALA A 59 0.72 15.25 -7.35
N THR A 60 1.08 13.96 -7.36
CA THR A 60 0.32 12.90 -6.68
C THR A 60 0.32 13.07 -5.17
N ILE A 61 1.47 13.42 -4.57
CA ILE A 61 1.53 13.70 -3.13
C ILE A 61 0.57 14.84 -2.75
N LYS A 62 0.55 15.92 -3.55
CA LYS A 62 -0.33 17.07 -3.31
C LYS A 62 -1.80 16.71 -3.48
N SER A 63 -2.16 15.89 -4.48
CA SER A 63 -3.56 15.48 -4.68
C SER A 63 -4.06 14.60 -3.55
N ILE A 64 -3.26 13.63 -3.08
CA ILE A 64 -3.59 12.78 -1.92
C ILE A 64 -3.76 13.63 -0.66
N ARG A 65 -2.86 14.59 -0.40
CA ARG A 65 -2.98 15.50 0.75
C ARG A 65 -4.23 16.37 0.68
N ALA A 66 -4.57 16.89 -0.49
CA ALA A 66 -5.78 17.68 -0.68
C ALA A 66 -7.05 16.84 -0.45
N TYR A 67 -7.08 15.61 -0.98
CA TYR A 67 -8.18 14.66 -0.72
C TYR A 67 -8.33 14.39 0.78
N ALA A 68 -7.24 14.04 1.47
CA ALA A 68 -7.25 13.78 2.90
C ALA A 68 -7.70 14.98 3.75
N ALA A 69 -7.29 16.21 3.37
CA ALA A 69 -7.72 17.44 4.04
C ALA A 69 -9.21 17.75 3.81
N GLY A 70 -9.76 17.40 2.65
CA GLY A 70 -11.18 17.57 2.32
C GLY A 70 -12.13 16.69 3.15
N LEU A 71 -11.59 15.67 3.82
CA LEU A 71 -12.34 14.76 4.71
C LEU A 71 -12.49 15.28 6.15
N ASP A 72 -12.16 16.57 6.40
CA ASP A 72 -12.43 17.38 7.60
C ASP A 72 -12.12 16.76 8.98
N GLY A 73 -11.31 15.70 9.03
CA GLY A 73 -11.00 14.99 10.27
C GLY A 73 -12.20 14.23 10.86
N SER A 74 -13.25 13.98 10.06
CA SER A 74 -14.45 13.27 10.52
C SER A 74 -14.30 11.75 10.62
N TYR A 75 -13.11 11.22 10.39
CA TYR A 75 -12.82 9.79 10.44
C TYR A 75 -11.63 9.51 11.37
N ASP A 76 -11.66 8.36 12.03
CA ASP A 76 -10.56 7.84 12.86
C ASP A 76 -10.08 6.48 12.37
N THR A 77 -10.62 6.00 11.25
CA THR A 77 -10.30 4.70 10.66
C THR A 77 -10.20 4.78 9.14
N VAL A 78 -9.15 4.18 8.58
CA VAL A 78 -8.99 3.90 7.15
C VAL A 78 -9.14 2.39 6.95
N CYS A 79 -10.17 1.98 6.24
CA CYS A 79 -10.40 0.60 5.82
C CYS A 79 -9.82 0.41 4.42
N LEU A 80 -8.66 -0.22 4.31
CA LEU A 80 -8.05 -0.57 3.03
C LEU A 80 -8.56 -1.93 2.57
N VAL A 81 -9.10 -1.99 1.36
CA VAL A 81 -9.55 -3.25 0.72
C VAL A 81 -8.65 -3.51 -0.47
N GLY A 82 -7.87 -4.58 -0.39
CA GLY A 82 -6.87 -4.92 -1.40
C GLY A 82 -6.01 -6.08 -0.91
N ILE A 83 -5.34 -6.78 -1.82
CA ILE A 83 -4.53 -7.96 -1.49
C ILE A 83 -3.12 -7.86 -2.09
N GLY A 84 -2.15 -8.53 -1.47
CA GLY A 84 -0.77 -8.60 -1.94
C GLY A 84 -0.12 -7.21 -2.02
N GLY A 85 0.33 -6.82 -3.22
CA GLY A 85 0.95 -5.51 -3.45
C GLY A 85 0.05 -4.31 -3.13
N SER A 86 -1.28 -4.49 -3.19
CA SER A 86 -2.26 -3.46 -2.84
C SER A 86 -2.45 -3.27 -1.34
N ALA A 87 -1.87 -4.12 -0.49
CA ALA A 87 -2.06 -4.12 0.96
C ALA A 87 -0.75 -4.09 1.76
N LEU A 88 0.21 -4.95 1.41
CA LEU A 88 1.43 -5.15 2.21
C LEU A 88 2.32 -3.90 2.30
N GLY A 89 2.34 -3.06 1.26
CA GLY A 89 3.07 -1.79 1.28
C GLY A 89 2.50 -0.81 2.31
N ALA A 90 1.16 -0.72 2.40
CA ALA A 90 0.49 0.10 3.38
C ALA A 90 0.74 -0.42 4.81
N TRP A 91 0.66 -1.74 5.00
CA TRP A 91 0.98 -2.38 6.28
C TRP A 91 2.42 -2.14 6.73
N ALA A 92 3.39 -2.31 5.84
CA ALA A 92 4.80 -2.10 6.13
C ALA A 92 5.11 -0.64 6.51
N LEU A 93 4.53 0.32 5.77
CA LEU A 93 4.63 1.73 6.11
C LEU A 93 4.04 2.00 7.50
N ASP A 94 2.88 1.42 7.77
CA ASP A 94 2.18 1.64 9.01
C ASP A 94 2.96 1.13 10.23
N CYS A 95 3.44 -0.11 10.14
CA CYS A 95 4.28 -0.72 11.17
C CYS A 95 5.62 0.00 11.33
N GLY A 96 6.25 0.40 10.22
CA GLY A 96 7.54 1.10 10.25
C GLY A 96 7.46 2.49 10.89
N MET A 97 6.33 3.18 10.72
CA MET A 97 6.14 4.54 11.25
C MET A 97 5.53 4.59 12.66
N ARG A 98 4.64 3.64 12.99
CA ARG A 98 3.85 3.66 14.23
C ARG A 98 4.13 2.48 15.18
N GLY A 99 4.98 1.55 14.77
CA GLY A 99 5.20 0.28 15.46
C GLY A 99 4.23 -0.82 15.02
N PRO A 100 4.53 -2.10 15.32
CA PRO A 100 3.67 -3.21 14.95
C PRO A 100 2.34 -3.20 15.71
N HIS A 101 1.32 -3.88 15.19
CA HIS A 101 0.10 -4.11 15.96
C HIS A 101 0.33 -5.17 17.06
N PRO A 102 -0.30 -5.05 18.26
CA PRO A 102 -1.19 -3.99 18.72
C PRO A 102 -0.48 -2.84 19.48
N VAL A 103 0.86 -2.75 19.43
CA VAL A 103 1.64 -1.80 20.26
C VAL A 103 1.60 -0.35 19.76
N GLN A 104 0.84 -0.09 18.70
CA GLN A 104 0.61 1.26 18.19
C GLN A 104 -0.07 2.14 19.26
N GLY A 105 0.22 3.45 19.20
CA GLY A 105 -0.40 4.45 20.06
C GLY A 105 -1.90 4.62 19.81
N LYS A 106 -2.52 5.54 20.56
CA LYS A 106 -3.96 5.81 20.45
C LYS A 106 -4.35 6.31 19.05
N PHE A 107 -5.36 5.68 18.46
CA PHE A 107 -5.96 6.14 17.22
C PHE A 107 -6.83 7.38 17.42
N THR A 108 -6.70 8.34 16.51
CA THR A 108 -7.42 9.62 16.53
C THR A 108 -7.72 10.06 15.10
N ALA A 109 -8.46 11.17 14.92
CA ALA A 109 -8.63 11.74 13.58
C ALA A 109 -7.30 12.19 12.93
N ALA A 110 -6.32 12.61 13.73
CA ALA A 110 -4.97 12.96 13.24
C ALA A 110 -4.10 11.72 12.95
N HIS A 111 -4.41 10.59 13.59
CA HIS A 111 -3.70 9.32 13.47
C HIS A 111 -4.70 8.18 13.33
N PRO A 112 -5.40 8.07 12.19
CA PRO A 112 -6.46 7.09 12.03
C PRO A 112 -5.91 5.67 12.09
N ARG A 113 -6.71 4.74 12.61
CA ARG A 113 -6.43 3.31 12.58
C ARG A 113 -6.40 2.83 11.13
N LEU A 114 -5.43 1.99 10.76
CA LEU A 114 -5.46 1.29 9.49
C LEU A 114 -6.05 -0.11 9.73
N VAL A 115 -7.11 -0.46 8.99
CA VAL A 115 -7.70 -1.80 8.97
C VAL A 115 -7.60 -2.30 7.54
N ILE A 116 -6.91 -3.42 7.34
CA ILE A 116 -6.67 -3.99 6.02
C ILE A 116 -7.53 -5.23 5.86
N LEU A 117 -8.29 -5.30 4.76
CA LEU A 117 -9.05 -6.46 4.34
C LEU A 117 -8.39 -7.05 3.09
N ASP A 118 -7.45 -7.97 3.29
CA ASP A 118 -6.65 -8.64 2.26
C ASP A 118 -6.90 -10.15 2.18
N ASN A 119 -7.97 -10.63 2.82
CA ASN A 119 -8.37 -12.03 2.82
C ASN A 119 -9.88 -12.13 2.62
N VAL A 120 -10.33 -13.21 1.98
CA VAL A 120 -11.75 -13.48 1.68
C VAL A 120 -12.47 -14.26 2.78
N ASP A 121 -11.82 -14.43 3.94
CA ASP A 121 -12.44 -15.07 5.10
C ASP A 121 -13.61 -14.22 5.64
N PRO A 122 -14.85 -14.73 5.58
CA PRO A 122 -16.02 -13.98 6.01
C PRO A 122 -16.01 -13.68 7.52
N ALA A 123 -15.41 -14.55 8.35
CA ALA A 123 -15.31 -14.31 9.79
C ALA A 123 -14.35 -13.14 10.06
N PHE A 124 -13.26 -13.05 9.29
CA PHE A 124 -12.33 -11.93 9.35
C PHE A 124 -12.98 -10.62 8.89
N THR A 125 -13.68 -10.62 7.76
CA THR A 125 -14.39 -9.42 7.28
C THR A 125 -15.44 -8.97 8.30
N ALA A 126 -16.28 -9.89 8.81
CA ALA A 126 -17.31 -9.58 9.78
C ALA A 126 -16.72 -8.99 11.08
N SER A 127 -15.68 -9.61 11.61
CA SER A 127 -15.01 -9.15 12.84
C SER A 127 -14.36 -7.77 12.64
N SER A 128 -13.75 -7.54 11.47
CA SER A 128 -13.15 -6.26 11.13
C SER A 128 -14.19 -5.15 11.04
N LEU A 129 -15.31 -5.38 10.32
CA LEU A 129 -16.42 -4.43 10.21
C LEU A 129 -17.04 -4.12 11.58
N ALA A 130 -17.23 -5.14 12.42
CA ALA A 130 -17.73 -4.97 13.79
C ALA A 130 -16.79 -4.13 14.67
N SER A 131 -15.49 -4.11 14.35
CA SER A 131 -14.49 -3.30 15.08
C SER A 131 -14.42 -1.83 14.64
N MET A 132 -15.15 -1.44 13.58
CA MET A 132 -15.11 -0.11 12.99
C MET A 132 -16.45 0.62 13.14
N ASN A 133 -16.42 1.95 13.13
CA ASN A 133 -17.61 2.78 13.04
C ASN A 133 -17.77 3.31 11.61
N PRO A 134 -18.84 2.96 10.88
CA PRO A 134 -19.01 3.38 9.49
C PRO A 134 -19.10 4.91 9.34
N LYS A 135 -19.57 5.64 10.37
CA LYS A 135 -19.62 7.11 10.36
C LYS A 135 -18.25 7.78 10.49
N LYS A 136 -17.24 7.02 10.93
CA LYS A 136 -15.87 7.48 11.15
C LYS A 136 -14.85 6.67 10.34
N THR A 137 -15.29 6.00 9.28
CA THR A 137 -14.44 5.18 8.42
C THR A 137 -14.36 5.77 7.01
N VAL A 138 -13.15 5.83 6.47
CA VAL A 138 -12.88 6.07 5.05
C VAL A 138 -12.41 4.75 4.45
N VAL A 139 -12.97 4.37 3.32
CA VAL A 139 -12.63 3.13 2.61
C VAL A 139 -11.72 3.47 1.44
N VAL A 140 -10.60 2.77 1.33
CA VAL A 140 -9.69 2.86 0.19
C VAL A 140 -9.64 1.49 -0.47
N VAL A 141 -10.22 1.37 -1.66
CA VAL A 141 -10.19 0.11 -2.42
C VAL A 141 -9.13 0.18 -3.51
N VAL A 142 -8.24 -0.82 -3.53
CA VAL A 142 -7.06 -0.83 -4.39
C VAL A 142 -6.99 -2.13 -5.19
N ALA A 143 -7.27 -2.03 -6.49
CA ALA A 143 -7.12 -3.15 -7.43
C ALA A 143 -6.61 -2.62 -8.76
N LYS A 144 -5.35 -2.94 -9.12
CA LYS A 144 -4.73 -2.43 -10.35
C LYS A 144 -5.56 -2.75 -11.59
N SER A 145 -6.00 -3.99 -11.76
CA SER A 145 -6.82 -4.43 -12.89
C SER A 145 -8.29 -3.99 -12.79
N GLY A 146 -8.72 -3.50 -11.63
CA GLY A 146 -10.12 -3.23 -11.33
C GLY A 146 -11.02 -4.48 -11.25
N SER A 147 -10.44 -5.68 -11.30
CA SER A 147 -11.17 -6.96 -11.43
C SER A 147 -10.66 -8.08 -10.51
N THR A 148 -9.75 -7.78 -9.57
CA THR A 148 -9.27 -8.75 -8.57
C THR A 148 -10.44 -9.26 -7.73
N ALA A 149 -10.86 -10.52 -7.95
CA ALA A 149 -12.10 -11.07 -7.42
C ALA A 149 -12.23 -10.93 -5.90
N GLU A 150 -11.15 -11.21 -5.17
CA GLU A 150 -11.05 -11.11 -3.72
C GLU A 150 -11.31 -9.67 -3.24
N THR A 151 -10.68 -8.69 -3.88
CA THR A 151 -10.83 -7.26 -3.56
C THR A 151 -12.24 -6.79 -3.88
N ILE A 152 -12.79 -7.14 -5.04
CA ILE A 152 -14.11 -6.67 -5.47
C ILE A 152 -15.21 -7.28 -4.59
N ALA A 153 -15.16 -8.58 -4.33
CA ALA A 153 -16.14 -9.25 -3.46
C ALA A 153 -16.16 -8.62 -2.06
N THR A 154 -14.99 -8.41 -1.46
CA THR A 154 -14.84 -7.78 -0.15
C THR A 154 -15.31 -6.32 -0.19
N PHE A 155 -14.97 -5.57 -1.24
CA PHE A 155 -15.38 -4.18 -1.38
C PHE A 155 -16.90 -4.03 -1.48
N LEU A 156 -17.60 -4.92 -2.18
CA LEU A 156 -19.07 -4.88 -2.26
C LEU A 156 -19.72 -5.04 -0.89
N ILE A 157 -19.18 -5.92 -0.03
CA ILE A 157 -19.63 -6.09 1.36
C ILE A 157 -19.40 -4.81 2.18
N VAL A 158 -18.18 -4.25 2.10
CA VAL A 158 -17.81 -3.01 2.81
C VAL A 158 -18.64 -1.82 2.33
N ARG A 159 -18.89 -1.71 1.02
CA ARG A 159 -19.72 -0.67 0.41
C ARG A 159 -21.16 -0.74 0.94
N GLU A 160 -21.75 -1.93 0.98
CA GLU A 160 -23.10 -2.13 1.52
C GLU A 160 -23.16 -1.76 3.01
N TRP A 161 -22.18 -2.18 3.80
CA TRP A 161 -22.05 -1.79 5.21
C TRP A 161 -21.99 -0.27 5.41
N LEU A 162 -21.22 0.45 4.59
CA LEU A 162 -21.21 1.92 4.62
C LEU A 162 -22.56 2.52 4.18
N ALA A 163 -23.15 1.98 3.11
CA ALA A 163 -24.41 2.48 2.55
C ALA A 163 -25.57 2.35 3.55
N GLN A 164 -25.65 1.25 4.30
CA GLN A 164 -26.65 1.06 5.35
C GLN A 164 -26.54 2.11 6.46
N ALA A 165 -25.33 2.56 6.78
CA ALA A 165 -25.10 3.54 7.85
C ALA A 165 -25.18 5.01 7.40
N LEU A 166 -24.81 5.31 6.15
CA LEU A 166 -24.65 6.67 5.62
C LEU A 166 -25.64 7.04 4.51
N GLY A 167 -26.40 6.07 4.00
CA GLY A 167 -27.24 6.24 2.83
C GLY A 167 -26.42 6.74 1.64
N LYS A 168 -26.95 7.74 0.91
CA LYS A 168 -26.28 8.33 -0.25
C LYS A 168 -24.92 8.96 0.06
N LYS A 169 -24.63 9.31 1.31
CA LYS A 169 -23.35 9.92 1.71
C LYS A 169 -22.20 8.92 1.79
N HIS A 170 -22.45 7.61 1.63
CA HIS A 170 -21.36 6.63 1.64
C HIS A 170 -20.33 6.85 0.52
N THR A 171 -20.77 7.40 -0.63
CA THR A 171 -19.88 7.64 -1.77
C THR A 171 -18.77 8.64 -1.44
N THR A 172 -19.04 9.61 -0.55
CA THR A 172 -18.04 10.60 -0.11
C THR A 172 -17.00 10.01 0.87
N ARG A 173 -17.09 8.71 1.19
CA ARG A 173 -16.18 8.00 2.10
C ARG A 173 -15.35 6.94 1.38
N ILE A 174 -15.44 6.84 0.06
CA ILE A 174 -14.76 5.82 -0.73
C ILE A 174 -13.72 6.49 -1.61
N ALA A 175 -12.48 6.03 -1.55
CA ALA A 175 -11.44 6.33 -2.52
C ALA A 175 -11.14 5.07 -3.33
N VAL A 176 -11.07 5.22 -4.66
CA VAL A 176 -10.73 4.12 -5.57
C VAL A 176 -9.36 4.34 -6.17
N VAL A 177 -8.51 3.32 -6.09
CA VAL A 177 -7.18 3.30 -6.71
C VAL A 177 -7.10 2.12 -7.68
N THR A 178 -7.16 2.43 -8.97
CA THR A 178 -7.14 1.46 -10.08
C THR A 178 -6.40 2.05 -11.27
N SER A 179 -5.91 1.21 -12.19
CA SER A 179 -5.39 1.72 -13.47
C SER A 179 -6.54 2.23 -14.36
N PRO A 180 -6.29 3.26 -15.19
CA PRO A 180 -7.20 3.64 -16.26
C PRO A 180 -7.40 2.47 -17.24
N GLY A 181 -8.61 2.33 -17.79
CA GLY A 181 -8.92 1.31 -18.80
C GLY A 181 -10.09 0.40 -18.41
N PRO A 182 -10.26 -0.75 -19.11
CA PRO A 182 -11.36 -1.65 -18.86
C PRO A 182 -11.19 -2.35 -17.51
N GLY A 183 -12.08 -2.06 -16.56
CA GLY A 183 -12.14 -2.71 -15.26
C GLY A 183 -13.39 -2.30 -14.49
N ASP A 184 -14.02 -3.28 -13.83
CA ASP A 184 -15.32 -3.08 -13.16
C ASP A 184 -15.26 -2.03 -12.05
N LEU A 185 -14.14 -1.99 -11.31
CA LEU A 185 -13.94 -1.02 -10.24
C LEU A 185 -13.89 0.42 -10.75
N GLY A 186 -13.22 0.67 -11.89
CA GLY A 186 -13.15 1.99 -12.50
C GLY A 186 -14.52 2.45 -13.02
N ALA A 187 -15.21 1.57 -13.76
CA ALA A 187 -16.55 1.86 -14.27
C ALA A 187 -17.57 2.09 -13.13
N LEU A 188 -17.45 1.34 -12.02
CA LEU A 188 -18.25 1.56 -10.82
C LEU A 188 -17.94 2.91 -10.18
N ALA A 189 -16.66 3.28 -10.08
CA ALA A 189 -16.25 4.56 -9.48
C ALA A 189 -16.79 5.76 -10.25
N GLU A 190 -16.72 5.73 -11.59
CA GLU A 190 -17.25 6.79 -12.44
C GLU A 190 -18.77 6.91 -12.32
N ARG A 191 -19.48 5.77 -12.32
CA ARG A 191 -20.95 5.73 -12.21
C ARG A 191 -21.44 6.28 -10.87
N GLU A 192 -20.80 5.86 -9.77
CA GLU A 192 -21.22 6.20 -8.41
C GLU A 192 -20.60 7.52 -7.91
N LYS A 193 -19.64 8.08 -8.65
CA LYS A 193 -18.92 9.31 -8.36
C LYS A 193 -18.19 9.25 -7.01
N TYR A 194 -17.37 8.21 -6.85
CA TYR A 194 -16.40 8.11 -5.75
C TYR A 194 -15.27 9.13 -5.94
#